data_AF-A0A5C4RK38-F1
#
_entry.id   AF-A0A5C4RK38-F1
#
_cell.length_a   1.000
_cell.length_b   1.000
_cell.length_c   1.000
_cell.angle_alpha   90.00
_cell.angle_beta   90.00
_cell.angle_gamma   90.00
#
_symmetry.space_group_name_H-M   'P 1'
#
loop_
_entity.id
_entity.type
_entity.pdbx_description
1 polymer ?
#
loop_
_entity_poly.entity_id
_entity_poly.type
_entity_poly.pdbx_seq_one_letter_code
_entity_poly.pdbx_strand_id
1 'polypeptide(L)'
;MAVLAADIGKIDVCADFISRASRYNLDFTLILNYSNGLHLSAYAGAWQGLVEGLAGLRVAEKRLYFRPRLPSDWDSYRFMLYFCGQRLMVSVLADGIIDIYCGGKKLTTECCPDGCIYICGETNDFIR
;
A
#
# COMPACT_ATOMS: atom_id res chain seq x y z
N MET A 1 -3.36 6.29 -12.08
CA MET A 1 -4.04 5.14 -12.70
C MET A 1 -4.03 3.88 -11.83
N ALA A 2 -2.94 3.54 -11.13
CA ALA A 2 -2.88 2.37 -10.24
C ALA A 2 -4.03 2.29 -9.22
N VAL A 3 -4.28 3.35 -8.44
CA VAL A 3 -5.35 3.37 -7.42
C VAL A 3 -6.73 3.10 -8.04
N LEU A 4 -7.07 3.79 -9.13
CA LEU A 4 -8.33 3.56 -9.86
C LEU A 4 -8.47 2.11 -10.34
N ALA A 5 -7.40 1.50 -10.86
CA ALA A 5 -7.42 0.10 -11.29
C ALA A 5 -7.75 -0.83 -10.12
N ALA A 6 -7.19 -0.58 -8.93
CA ALA A 6 -7.53 -1.32 -7.72
C ALA A 6 -8.98 -1.10 -7.29
N ASP A 7 -9.47 0.15 -7.33
CA ASP A 7 -10.85 0.50 -6.94
C ASP A 7 -11.90 -0.22 -7.81
N ILE A 8 -11.60 -0.48 -9.09
CA ILE A 8 -12.47 -1.25 -9.99
C ILE A 8 -12.17 -2.76 -10.03
N GLY A 9 -11.36 -3.25 -9.08
CA GLY A 9 -11.04 -4.69 -8.94
C GLY A 9 -10.04 -5.25 -9.96
N LYS A 10 -9.36 -4.40 -10.73
CA LYS A 10 -8.31 -4.81 -11.69
C LYS A 10 -6.94 -4.85 -10.99
N ILE A 11 -6.74 -5.83 -10.11
CA ILE A 11 -5.59 -5.91 -9.21
C ILE A 11 -4.27 -6.13 -9.95
N ASP A 12 -4.22 -7.05 -10.92
CA ASP A 12 -2.99 -7.28 -11.69
C ASP A 12 -2.63 -6.08 -12.59
N VAL A 13 -3.64 -5.33 -13.06
CA VAL A 13 -3.43 -4.07 -13.80
C VAL A 13 -2.90 -2.97 -12.87
N CYS A 14 -3.37 -2.93 -11.61
CA CYS A 14 -2.79 -2.06 -10.59
C CYS A 14 -1.30 -2.39 -10.38
N ALA A 15 -0.97 -3.68 -10.25
CA ALA A 15 0.40 -4.15 -10.10
C ALA A 15 1.29 -3.80 -11.31
N ASP A 16 0.78 -3.94 -12.54
CA ASP A 16 1.48 -3.50 -13.76
C ASP A 16 1.77 -1.99 -13.72
N PHE A 17 0.78 -1.16 -13.37
CA PHE A 17 1.00 0.28 -13.25
C PHE A 17 2.04 0.64 -12.19
N ILE A 18 2.05 -0.06 -11.05
CA ILE A 18 3.08 0.11 -10.00
C ILE A 18 4.46 -0.30 -10.54
N SER A 19 4.55 -1.44 -11.23
CA SER A 19 5.80 -1.94 -11.82
C SER A 19 6.39 -0.92 -12.81
N ARG A 20 5.58 -0.44 -13.75
CA ARG A 20 5.98 0.56 -14.74
C ARG A 20 6.39 1.89 -14.10
N ALA A 21 5.67 2.34 -13.07
CA ALA A 21 5.98 3.56 -12.36
C ALA A 21 7.27 3.45 -11.52
N SER A 22 7.50 2.31 -10.87
CA SER A 22 8.70 2.05 -10.06
C SER A 22 9.97 1.83 -10.89
N ARG A 23 9.80 1.42 -12.16
CA ARG A 23 10.89 1.19 -13.11
C ARG A 23 11.03 2.27 -14.17
N TYR A 24 10.28 3.36 -14.05
CA TYR A 24 10.13 4.37 -15.11
C TYR A 24 11.47 4.90 -15.64
N ASN A 25 12.40 5.25 -14.75
CA ASN A 25 13.75 5.66 -15.15
C ASN A 25 14.75 4.50 -15.34
N LEU A 26 14.46 3.30 -14.82
CA LEU A 26 15.36 2.15 -14.88
C LEU A 26 15.29 1.41 -16.21
N ASP A 27 14.08 1.29 -16.78
CA ASP A 27 13.88 0.46 -17.96
C ASP A 27 14.23 1.19 -19.27
N PHE A 28 14.49 2.51 -19.27
CA PHE A 28 14.83 3.40 -20.41
C PHE A 28 13.89 3.35 -21.64
N THR A 29 13.04 2.34 -21.76
CA THR A 29 12.21 2.00 -22.94
C THR A 29 11.01 2.91 -23.14
N LEU A 30 10.56 3.61 -22.09
CA LEU A 30 9.39 4.49 -22.13
C LEU A 30 9.74 5.94 -22.50
N ILE A 31 11.03 6.30 -22.58
CA ILE A 31 11.46 7.69 -22.75
C ILE A 31 12.57 7.76 -23.81
N LEU A 32 12.19 8.11 -25.04
CA LEU A 32 13.14 8.68 -26.00
C LEU A 32 13.56 10.05 -25.44
N ASN A 33 14.81 10.17 -24.99
CA ASN A 33 15.49 11.36 -24.43
C ASN A 33 15.62 11.39 -22.90
N TYR A 34 16.74 10.84 -22.43
CA TYR A 34 17.17 10.77 -21.03
C TYR A 34 17.67 12.11 -20.44
N SER A 35 17.47 13.23 -21.14
CA SER A 35 18.01 14.54 -20.76
C SER A 35 17.18 15.27 -19.69
N ASN A 36 16.03 14.72 -19.26
CA ASN A 36 15.09 15.35 -18.32
C ASN A 36 15.20 14.86 -16.86
N GLY A 37 16.12 13.95 -16.54
CA GLY A 37 16.43 13.54 -15.16
C GLY A 37 15.47 12.50 -14.54
N LEU A 38 15.50 12.38 -13.21
CA LEU A 38 14.64 11.45 -12.45
C LEU A 38 13.20 11.95 -12.39
N HIS A 39 12.24 11.08 -12.72
CA HIS A 39 10.81 11.40 -12.65
C HIS A 39 10.25 11.02 -11.28
N LEU A 40 10.55 11.85 -10.27
CA LEU A 40 10.18 11.61 -8.87
C LEU A 40 8.67 11.38 -8.65
N SER A 41 7.83 12.02 -9.48
CA SER A 41 6.37 11.84 -9.45
C SER A 41 5.94 10.41 -9.80
N ALA A 42 6.69 9.69 -10.64
CA ALA A 42 6.41 8.30 -10.96
C ALA A 42 6.60 7.40 -9.72
N TYR A 43 7.68 7.62 -8.96
CA TYR A 43 7.94 6.86 -7.74
C TYR A 43 6.92 7.15 -6.64
N ALA A 44 6.49 8.41 -6.51
CA ALA A 44 5.38 8.76 -5.63
C ALA A 44 4.10 8.01 -6.03
N GLY A 45 3.80 7.95 -7.33
CA GLY A 45 2.67 7.20 -7.88
C GLY A 45 2.76 5.69 -7.63
N ALA A 46 3.96 5.10 -7.70
CA ALA A 46 4.18 3.69 -7.36
C ALA A 46 3.88 3.41 -5.89
N TRP A 47 4.36 4.27 -4.98
CA TRP A 47 4.08 4.16 -3.55
C TRP A 47 2.58 4.30 -3.26
N GLN A 48 1.90 5.29 -3.85
CA GLN A 48 0.45 5.44 -3.70
C GLN A 48 -0.31 4.23 -4.26
N GLY A 49 0.11 3.68 -5.40
CA GLY A 49 -0.49 2.47 -5.95
C GLY A 49 -0.38 1.28 -4.99
N LEU A 50 0.77 1.09 -4.34
CA LEU A 50 0.97 0.04 -3.35
C LEU A 50 0.10 0.25 -2.09
N VAL A 51 0.07 1.48 -1.57
CA VAL A 51 -0.54 1.80 -0.29
C VAL A 51 -2.05 2.06 -0.40
N GLU A 52 -2.45 3.00 -1.25
CA GLU A 52 -3.86 3.37 -1.42
C GLU A 52 -4.58 2.43 -2.41
N GLY A 53 -3.85 1.83 -3.36
CA GLY A 53 -4.39 0.86 -4.30
C GLY A 53 -4.44 -0.55 -3.71
N LEU A 54 -3.31 -1.25 -3.68
CA LEU A 54 -3.26 -2.67 -3.28
C LEU A 54 -3.63 -2.90 -1.82
N ALA A 55 -3.07 -2.14 -0.88
CA ALA A 55 -3.46 -2.26 0.53
C ALA A 55 -4.85 -1.66 0.81
N GLY A 56 -5.41 -0.90 -0.14
CA GLY A 56 -6.69 -0.22 0.02
C GLY A 56 -6.70 0.75 1.20
N LEU A 57 -5.55 1.34 1.55
CA LEU A 57 -5.44 2.16 2.74
C LEU A 57 -6.33 3.41 2.63
N ARG A 58 -7.19 3.61 3.62
CA ARG A 58 -7.98 4.84 3.80
C ARG A 58 -7.89 5.29 5.24
N VAL A 59 -8.01 6.59 5.46
CA VAL A 59 -8.01 7.19 6.80
C VAL A 59 -9.36 7.84 7.04
N ALA A 60 -10.04 7.45 8.12
CA ALA A 60 -11.27 8.09 8.56
C ALA A 60 -11.31 8.05 10.09
N GLU A 61 -11.87 9.09 10.74
CA GLU A 61 -12.05 9.14 12.20
C GLU A 61 -10.78 8.79 13.00
N LYS A 62 -9.61 9.27 12.52
CA LYS A 62 -8.28 8.96 13.11
C LYS A 62 -7.92 7.47 13.16
N ARG A 63 -8.53 6.64 12.31
CA ARG A 63 -8.21 5.21 12.16
C ARG A 63 -7.74 4.91 10.74
N LEU A 64 -6.92 3.87 10.65
CA LEU A 64 -6.49 3.28 9.38
C LEU A 64 -7.42 2.12 9.03
N TYR A 65 -7.93 2.16 7.79
CA TYR A 65 -8.74 1.12 7.20
C TYR A 65 -8.01 0.55 6.00
N PHE A 66 -8.06 -0.77 5.84
CA PHE A 66 -7.38 -1.51 4.79
C PHE A 66 -8.38 -2.41 4.07
N ARG A 67 -8.17 -2.60 2.77
CA ARG A 67 -8.85 -3.60 1.96
C ARG A 67 -7.78 -4.32 1.13
N PRO A 68 -6.97 -5.17 1.77
CA PRO A 68 -5.76 -5.70 1.15
C PRO A 68 -6.11 -6.58 -0.06
N ARG A 69 -5.38 -6.38 -1.14
CA ARG A 69 -5.47 -7.16 -2.37
C ARG A 69 -4.07 -7.59 -2.78
N LEU A 70 -3.91 -8.88 -3.01
CA LEU A 70 -2.66 -9.46 -3.47
C LEU A 70 -2.76 -9.71 -4.98
N PRO A 71 -1.85 -9.14 -5.80
CA PRO A 71 -1.73 -9.52 -7.20
C PRO A 71 -1.42 -11.01 -7.35
N SER A 72 -1.86 -11.61 -8.45
CA SER A 72 -1.75 -13.07 -8.67
C SER A 72 -0.31 -13.58 -8.68
N ASP A 73 0.64 -12.77 -9.14
CA ASP A 73 2.06 -13.13 -9.25
C ASP A 73 2.89 -12.80 -7.99
N TRP A 74 2.26 -12.32 -6.90
CA TRP A 74 2.97 -11.89 -5.69
C TRP A 74 2.62 -12.79 -4.51
N ASP A 75 3.61 -13.27 -3.78
CA ASP A 75 3.38 -14.05 -2.55
C ASP A 75 2.98 -13.17 -1.37
N SER A 76 3.56 -11.97 -1.32
CA SER A 76 3.28 -10.95 -0.30
C SER A 76 3.89 -9.61 -0.71
N TYR A 77 3.48 -8.55 -0.03
CA TYR A 77 4.19 -7.28 -0.08
C TYR A 77 4.18 -6.59 1.28
N ARG A 78 5.17 -5.72 1.48
CA ARG A 78 5.35 -4.99 2.72
C ARG A 78 5.71 -3.54 2.44
N PHE A 79 5.16 -2.65 3.24
CA PHE A 79 5.51 -1.24 3.23
C PHE A 79 5.51 -0.66 4.64
N MET A 80 6.01 0.56 4.74
CA MET A 80 6.05 1.31 5.98
C MET A 80 5.37 2.65 5.79
N LEU A 81 4.71 3.10 6.85
CA LEU A 81 4.06 4.41 6.90
C LEU A 81 4.17 5.00 8.30
N TYR A 82 4.04 6.32 8.39
CA TYR A 82 3.92 7.02 9.66
C TYR A 82 2.46 7.40 9.88
N PHE A 83 1.93 7.07 11.06
CA PHE A 83 0.58 7.44 11.47
C PHE A 83 0.60 7.86 12.94
N CYS A 84 0.07 9.04 13.25
CA CYS A 84 0.05 9.58 14.62
C CYS A 84 1.41 9.53 15.35
N GLY A 85 2.51 9.84 14.63
CA GLY A 85 3.86 9.84 15.20
C GLY A 85 4.52 8.45 15.32
N GLN A 86 3.80 7.38 14.99
CA GLN A 86 4.30 6.00 15.06
C GLN A 86 4.65 5.47 13.67
N ARG A 87 5.75 4.71 13.57
CA ARG A 87 6.11 3.98 12.34
C ARG A 87 5.45 2.62 12.36
N LEU A 88 4.60 2.38 11.39
CA LEU A 88 3.93 1.10 11.18
C LEU A 88 4.61 0.35 10.03
N MET A 89 4.83 -0.95 10.24
CA MET A 89 5.19 -1.88 9.18
C MET A 89 3.96 -2.73 8.87
N VAL A 90 3.49 -2.62 7.64
CA VAL A 90 2.29 -3.32 7.15
C VAL A 90 2.74 -4.38 6.16
N SER A 91 2.38 -5.64 6.40
CA SER A 91 2.62 -6.75 5.49
C SER A 91 1.29 -7.33 5.05
N VAL A 92 1.08 -7.46 3.75
CA VAL A 92 -0.06 -8.18 3.17
C VAL A 92 0.46 -9.51 2.67
N LEU A 93 -0.17 -10.58 3.14
CA LEU A 93 0.18 -11.97 2.87
C LEU A 93 -0.92 -12.62 2.01
N ALA A 94 -0.72 -13.89 1.68
CA ALA A 94 -1.75 -14.72 1.07
C ALA A 94 -3.07 -14.70 1.86
N ASP A 95 -4.16 -15.01 1.17
CA ASP A 95 -5.52 -15.08 1.73
C ASP A 95 -6.04 -13.76 2.34
N GLY A 96 -5.44 -12.62 1.97
CA GLY A 96 -5.85 -11.30 2.45
C GLY A 96 -5.45 -11.03 3.90
N ILE A 97 -4.57 -11.86 4.47
CA ILE A 97 -4.04 -11.66 5.82
C ILE A 97 -3.18 -10.40 5.84
N ILE A 98 -3.40 -9.55 6.84
CA ILE A 98 -2.60 -8.35 7.07
C ILE A 98 -1.95 -8.39 8.45
N ASP A 99 -0.65 -8.16 8.46
CA ASP A 99 0.18 -8.10 9.66
C ASP A 99 0.70 -6.68 9.84
N ILE A 100 0.32 -6.04 10.94
CA ILE A 100 0.71 -4.66 11.26
C ILE A 100 1.57 -4.66 12.53
N TYR A 101 2.74 -4.05 12.43
CA TYR A 101 3.70 -3.93 13.53
C TYR A 101 4.02 -2.47 13.84
N CYS A 102 4.14 -2.15 15.13
CA CYS A 102 4.64 -0.87 15.63
C CYS A 102 5.78 -1.13 16.61
N GLY A 103 6.99 -0.64 16.32
CA GLY A 103 8.15 -0.84 17.20
C GLY A 103 8.48 -2.31 17.51
N GLY A 104 8.19 -3.25 16.60
CA GLY A 104 8.38 -4.70 16.79
C GLY A 104 7.22 -5.43 17.48
N LYS A 105 6.22 -4.72 17.99
CA LYS A 105 4.99 -5.29 18.54
C LYS A 105 3.94 -5.47 17.43
N LYS A 106 3.37 -6.67 17.29
CA LYS A 106 2.23 -6.93 16.42
C LYS A 106 0.97 -6.28 17.01
N LEU A 107 0.25 -5.51 16.20
CA LEU A 107 -1.00 -4.87 16.57
C LEU A 107 -2.17 -5.82 16.30
N THR A 108 -3.23 -5.70 17.11
CA THR A 108 -4.48 -6.44 16.90
C THR A 108 -5.29 -5.78 15.80
N THR A 109 -5.84 -6.58 14.88
CA THR A 109 -6.68 -6.11 13.77
C THR A 109 -8.02 -6.84 13.76
N GLU A 110 -9.08 -6.13 13.39
CA GLU A 110 -10.43 -6.66 13.22
C GLU A 110 -10.85 -6.58 11.76
N CYS A 111 -11.53 -7.62 11.27
CA CYS A 111 -12.07 -7.69 9.92
C CYS A 111 -13.60 -7.55 9.97
N CYS A 112 -14.11 -6.55 9.27
CA CYS A 112 -15.54 -6.34 9.07
C CYS A 112 -16.12 -7.39 8.10
N PRO A 113 -17.45 -7.65 8.14
CA PRO A 113 -18.12 -8.53 7.19
C PRO A 113 -17.97 -8.13 5.72
N ASP A 114 -17.70 -6.84 5.46
CA ASP A 114 -17.48 -6.30 4.12
C ASP A 114 -16.01 -6.43 3.65
N GLY A 115 -15.14 -7.09 4.43
CA GLY A 115 -13.72 -7.29 4.13
C GLY A 115 -12.83 -6.08 4.45
N CYS A 116 -13.34 -5.04 5.12
CA CYS A 116 -12.53 -3.95 5.62
C CYS A 116 -11.78 -4.37 6.89
N ILE A 117 -10.49 -4.05 6.99
CA ILE A 117 -9.65 -4.36 8.15
C ILE A 117 -9.19 -3.07 8.82
N TYR A 118 -9.25 -3.01 10.15
CA TYR A 118 -8.72 -1.88 10.92
C TYR A 118 -7.99 -2.36 12.18
N ILE A 119 -7.18 -1.47 12.76
CA ILE A 119 -6.44 -1.73 13.99
C ILE A 119 -7.39 -1.55 15.18
N CYS A 120 -7.46 -2.54 16.08
CA CYS A 120 -8.31 -2.50 17.29
C CYS A 120 -7.77 -1.52 18.33
N GLY A 121 -8.66 -0.84 19.05
CA GLY A 121 -8.30 0.16 20.08
C GLY A 121 -8.37 1.61 19.56
N GLU A 122 -8.26 2.59 20.45
CA GLU A 122 -8.03 3.96 19.98
C GLU A 122 -6.65 4.03 19.38
N THR A 123 -6.51 4.61 18.19
CA THR A 123 -5.20 4.80 17.58
C THR A 123 -4.29 5.69 18.44
N ASN A 124 -4.87 6.38 19.43
CA ASN A 124 -4.19 7.12 20.49
C ASN A 124 -3.53 6.25 21.58
N ASP A 125 -4.00 5.02 21.83
CA ASP A 125 -3.41 4.15 22.87
C ASP A 125 -2.06 3.56 22.45
N PHE A 126 -1.73 3.60 21.16
CA PHE A 126 -0.42 3.24 20.63
C PHE A 126 0.64 4.36 20.76
N ILE A 127 0.28 5.49 21.38
CA ILE A 127 1.12 6.70 21.50
C ILE A 127 1.90 6.74 22.84
N ARG A 128 1.83 5.69 23.67
CA ARG A 128 2.59 5.60 24.94
C ARG A 128 3.89 4.82 24.81
#